data_AF-M4C954-F1
#
_entry.id   AF-M4C954-F1
#
_cell.length_a   1.000
_cell.length_b   1.000
_cell.length_c   1.000
_cell.angle_alpha   90.00
_cell.angle_beta   90.00
_cell.angle_gamma   90.00
#
_symmetry.space_group_name_H-M   'P 1'
#
loop_
_entity.id
_entity.type
_entity.pdbx_description
1 polymer ?
#
loop_
_entity_poly.entity_id
_entity_poly.type
_entity_poly.pdbx_seq_one_letter_code
_entity_poly.pdbx_strand_id
1 'polypeptide(L)'
;MHPCKVLISWDVKYAGVQTLVAKILMQGKAGEHTAVFERYQEKAEQFMCSMLGKSTKNIQKTPGGLIFRQRWNNMQFVTSASFLAAVYSDYLSSSKRNLRCSQGNVSPSQLLDFSKSQVDYILGDNPRGTSYMVGYGHNYPRQVHHRGSSIVSYKVDQKFVTCRGGYATWYSRKASDPNVLTGALVGGPDAYDNFADNRDNYEQTEPTTYNNAPLLGVLARLISGPTGFDQRLPGVSPTPSPVIIKPAPIPKRKPTTPPAPASSPSPITISQKMTSSWINEGKVYYRYSTKLTNRSTKRLKNLKISITKLYGPIWGVTKTGNSYGFPSWMKSLPAGKSMEFVYIHSAAPANVLVSNYSLE
;
A
#
# COMPACT_ATOMS: atom_id res chain seq x y z
N MET A 1 -0.84 -24.68 10.07
CA MET A 1 -0.31 -23.31 10.35
C MET A 1 -1.32 -22.27 9.85
N HIS A 2 -1.77 -21.36 10.73
CA HIS A 2 -2.71 -20.28 10.36
C HIS A 2 -1.98 -19.21 9.53
N PRO A 3 -2.44 -18.86 8.30
CA PRO A 3 -1.75 -17.91 7.43
C PRO A 3 -1.64 -16.50 8.04
N CYS A 4 -2.54 -16.11 8.94
CA CYS A 4 -2.48 -14.81 9.63
C CYS A 4 -1.46 -14.73 10.78
N LYS A 5 -0.82 -15.84 11.19
CA LYS A 5 0.09 -15.83 12.36
C LYS A 5 1.54 -15.51 12.03
N VAL A 6 1.96 -15.47 10.77
CA VAL A 6 3.37 -15.29 10.45
C VAL A 6 3.55 -14.36 9.26
N LEU A 7 3.62 -13.06 9.54
CA LEU A 7 4.30 -12.13 8.65
C LEU A 7 5.78 -12.16 8.99
N ILE A 8 6.61 -12.07 7.97
CA ILE A 8 8.06 -12.00 8.10
C ILE A 8 8.46 -10.76 8.91
N SER A 9 9.34 -10.96 9.89
CA SER A 9 9.86 -9.91 10.77
C SER A 9 11.30 -10.22 11.19
N TRP A 10 11.88 -9.32 11.99
CA TRP A 10 13.19 -9.55 12.61
C TRP A 10 13.22 -10.78 13.51
N ASP A 11 12.07 -11.26 13.99
CA ASP A 11 11.93 -12.46 14.83
C ASP A 11 11.54 -13.69 13.99
N VAL A 12 10.55 -13.58 13.10
CA VAL A 12 9.94 -14.73 12.42
C VAL A 12 10.26 -14.81 10.92
N LYS A 13 10.89 -15.91 10.46
CA LYS A 13 11.48 -16.02 9.10
C LYS A 13 10.79 -17.06 8.20
N TYR A 14 9.75 -17.75 8.68
CA TYR A 14 9.15 -18.88 7.96
C TYR A 14 8.74 -18.55 6.51
N ALA A 15 8.06 -17.41 6.27
CA ALA A 15 7.64 -17.02 4.93
C ALA A 15 8.83 -16.77 3.97
N GLY A 16 9.95 -16.26 4.51
CA GLY A 16 11.20 -16.09 3.75
C GLY A 16 11.83 -17.44 3.39
N VAL A 17 11.91 -18.36 4.34
CA VAL A 17 12.41 -19.73 4.09
C VAL A 17 11.54 -20.47 3.08
N GLN A 18 10.20 -20.39 3.23
CA GLN A 18 9.25 -20.98 2.28
C GLN A 18 9.41 -20.43 0.88
N THR A 19 9.59 -19.12 0.76
CA THR A 19 9.88 -18.46 -0.52
C THR A 19 11.19 -18.96 -1.13
N LEU A 20 12.26 -19.07 -0.34
CA LEU A 20 13.56 -19.56 -0.81
C LEU A 20 13.52 -21.03 -1.24
N VAL A 21 12.87 -21.90 -0.46
CA VAL A 21 12.71 -23.32 -0.79
C VAL A 21 11.90 -23.49 -2.08
N ALA A 22 10.86 -22.67 -2.29
CA ALA A 22 10.08 -22.68 -3.52
C ALA A 22 10.95 -22.39 -4.76
N LYS A 23 11.98 -21.54 -4.65
CA LYS A 23 12.96 -21.32 -5.74
C LYS A 23 13.72 -22.60 -6.07
N ILE A 24 14.21 -23.34 -5.07
CA ILE A 24 14.97 -24.58 -5.30
C ILE A 24 14.08 -25.62 -5.99
N LEU A 25 12.83 -25.73 -5.56
CA LEU A 25 11.84 -26.59 -6.22
C LEU A 25 11.59 -26.19 -7.67
N MET A 26 11.33 -24.90 -7.93
CA MET A 26 11.08 -24.40 -9.29
C MET A 26 12.28 -24.53 -10.22
N GLN A 27 13.49 -24.65 -9.67
CA GLN A 27 14.72 -24.95 -10.43
C GLN A 27 14.90 -26.45 -10.75
N GLY A 28 13.98 -27.32 -10.29
CA GLY A 28 14.12 -28.77 -10.44
C GLY A 28 15.20 -29.38 -9.53
N LYS A 29 15.66 -28.64 -8.51
CA LYS A 29 16.78 -29.04 -7.63
C LYS A 29 16.33 -29.64 -6.30
N ALA A 30 15.08 -30.08 -6.19
CA ALA A 30 14.53 -30.60 -4.93
C ALA A 30 14.91 -32.07 -4.65
N GLY A 31 15.20 -32.88 -5.68
CA GLY A 31 15.59 -34.28 -5.53
C GLY A 31 14.61 -35.08 -4.65
N GLU A 32 15.14 -35.84 -3.70
CA GLU A 32 14.35 -36.64 -2.75
C GLU A 32 13.46 -35.80 -1.82
N HIS A 33 13.73 -34.50 -1.67
CA HIS A 33 12.95 -33.59 -0.82
C HIS A 33 11.76 -32.95 -1.53
N THR A 34 11.45 -33.34 -2.78
CA THR A 34 10.38 -32.75 -3.60
C THR A 34 9.05 -32.63 -2.85
N ALA A 35 8.57 -33.71 -2.24
CA ALA A 35 7.29 -33.71 -1.51
C ALA A 35 7.25 -32.72 -0.33
N VAL A 36 8.40 -32.50 0.34
CA VAL A 36 8.50 -31.51 1.41
C VAL A 36 8.54 -30.11 0.82
N PHE A 37 9.31 -29.89 -0.24
CA PHE A 37 9.48 -28.59 -0.87
C PHE A 37 8.18 -28.09 -1.52
N GLU A 38 7.36 -28.98 -2.06
CA GLU A 38 6.00 -28.67 -2.53
C GLU A 38 5.16 -28.06 -1.40
N ARG A 39 5.20 -28.63 -0.19
CA ARG A 39 4.51 -28.06 0.98
C ARG A 39 5.06 -26.68 1.36
N TYR A 40 6.36 -26.44 1.24
CA TYR A 40 6.93 -25.10 1.45
C TYR A 40 6.45 -24.11 0.39
N GLN A 41 6.42 -24.52 -0.89
CA GLN A 41 5.87 -23.72 -1.99
C GLN A 41 4.40 -23.38 -1.75
N GLU A 42 3.56 -24.35 -1.37
CA GLU A 42 2.15 -24.11 -1.04
C GLU A 42 1.99 -23.05 0.07
N LYS A 43 2.85 -23.07 1.09
CA LYS A 43 2.81 -22.07 2.17
C LYS A 43 3.25 -20.69 1.70
N ALA A 44 4.27 -20.61 0.85
CA ALA A 44 4.67 -19.37 0.21
C ALA A 44 3.55 -18.80 -0.66
N GLU A 45 2.93 -19.63 -1.51
CA GLU A 45 1.83 -19.22 -2.39
C GLU A 45 0.59 -18.79 -1.59
N GLN A 46 0.23 -19.52 -0.52
CA GLN A 46 -0.85 -19.13 0.40
C GLN A 46 -0.58 -17.75 1.04
N PHE A 47 0.67 -17.48 1.42
CA PHE A 47 1.08 -16.19 1.94
C PHE A 47 0.91 -15.08 0.89
N MET A 48 1.44 -15.26 -0.33
CA MET A 48 1.29 -14.31 -1.45
C MET A 48 -0.18 -14.00 -1.77
N CYS A 49 -1.00 -15.04 -1.86
CA CYS A 49 -2.45 -14.90 -2.08
C CYS A 49 -3.15 -14.12 -0.97
N SER A 50 -2.76 -14.35 0.29
CA SER A 50 -3.37 -13.65 1.44
C SER A 50 -3.04 -12.15 1.48
N MET A 51 -1.87 -11.73 0.99
CA MET A 51 -1.49 -10.33 0.87
C MET A 51 -2.29 -9.60 -0.20
N LEU A 52 -2.69 -10.32 -1.25
CA LEU A 52 -3.45 -9.77 -2.37
C LEU A 52 -4.97 -9.72 -2.14
N GLY A 53 -5.46 -10.22 -1.00
CA GLY A 53 -6.90 -10.35 -0.79
C GLY A 53 -7.53 -11.51 -1.58
N LYS A 54 -6.70 -12.45 -2.05
CA LYS A 54 -7.09 -13.54 -2.97
C LYS A 54 -7.18 -14.91 -2.29
N SER A 55 -7.14 -14.96 -0.96
CA SER A 55 -7.31 -16.15 -0.13
C SER A 55 -8.64 -16.13 0.64
N THR A 56 -8.98 -17.23 1.30
CA THR A 56 -10.11 -17.29 2.24
C THR A 56 -9.81 -16.56 3.54
N LYS A 57 -8.54 -16.50 3.93
CA LYS A 57 -8.02 -15.73 5.07
C LYS A 57 -6.98 -14.75 4.54
N ASN A 58 -7.33 -13.47 4.50
CA ASN A 58 -6.48 -12.41 3.97
C ASN A 58 -5.86 -11.60 5.10
N ILE A 59 -4.68 -11.03 4.80
CA ILE A 59 -4.03 -10.08 5.69
C ILE A 59 -4.85 -8.78 5.66
N GLN A 60 -5.02 -8.17 6.84
CA GLN A 60 -5.73 -6.90 6.94
C GLN A 60 -4.98 -5.79 6.21
N LYS A 61 -5.73 -4.86 5.66
CA LYS A 61 -5.20 -3.64 5.06
C LYS A 61 -5.89 -2.43 5.64
N THR A 62 -5.18 -1.32 5.70
CA THR A 62 -5.79 -0.01 5.99
C THR A 62 -6.74 0.39 4.86
N PRO A 63 -7.66 1.34 5.08
CA PRO A 63 -8.47 1.92 4.01
C PRO A 63 -7.67 2.42 2.80
N GLY A 64 -6.48 2.98 3.04
CA GLY A 64 -5.51 3.42 2.02
C GLY A 64 -4.76 2.30 1.31
N GLY A 65 -4.91 1.04 1.73
CA GLY A 65 -4.37 -0.13 1.04
C GLY A 65 -3.02 -0.65 1.56
N LEU A 66 -2.52 -0.12 2.67
CA LEU A 66 -1.29 -0.61 3.31
C LEU A 66 -1.57 -1.92 4.04
N ILE A 67 -0.68 -2.92 3.93
CA ILE A 67 -0.72 -4.10 4.81
C ILE A 67 -0.69 -3.65 6.27
N PHE A 68 -1.64 -4.11 7.08
CA PHE A 68 -1.70 -3.78 8.50
C PHE A 68 -1.73 -5.04 9.35
N ARG A 69 -0.72 -5.20 10.21
CA ARG A 69 -0.58 -6.34 11.12
C ARG A 69 -0.74 -5.95 12.58
N GLN A 70 -0.14 -4.84 12.98
CA GLN A 70 -0.09 -4.39 14.37
C GLN A 70 0.15 -2.89 14.45
N ARG A 71 -0.04 -2.32 15.65
CA ARG A 71 0.10 -0.88 15.89
C ARG A 71 1.56 -0.43 15.90
N TRP A 72 2.39 -1.06 16.72
CA TRP A 72 3.79 -0.68 16.85
C TRP A 72 4.60 -1.16 15.65
N ASN A 73 5.17 -0.20 14.93
CA ASN A 73 6.13 -0.41 13.87
C ASN A 73 5.65 -1.42 12.81
N ASN A 74 4.50 -1.12 12.22
CA ASN A 74 3.87 -1.94 11.21
C ASN A 74 4.71 -2.05 9.92
N MET A 75 5.55 -1.04 9.63
CA MET A 75 6.34 -0.97 8.41
C MET A 75 7.29 -2.15 8.20
N GLN A 76 7.76 -2.82 9.26
CA GLN A 76 8.56 -4.04 9.13
C GLN A 76 7.84 -5.15 8.34
N PHE A 77 6.53 -5.28 8.53
CA PHE A 77 5.74 -6.29 7.85
C PHE A 77 5.43 -5.86 6.43
N VAL A 78 5.18 -4.57 6.21
CA VAL A 78 4.94 -3.99 4.89
C VAL A 78 6.15 -4.20 3.99
N THR A 79 7.34 -3.78 4.43
CA THR A 79 8.55 -3.84 3.61
C THR A 79 9.00 -5.27 3.37
N SER A 80 8.93 -6.13 4.39
CA SER A 80 9.27 -7.55 4.24
C SER A 80 8.29 -8.29 3.33
N ALA A 81 6.99 -8.03 3.45
CA ALA A 81 5.96 -8.58 2.55
C ALA A 81 6.17 -8.14 1.10
N SER A 82 6.44 -6.85 0.90
CA SER A 82 6.71 -6.27 -0.41
C SER A 82 7.94 -6.88 -1.05
N PHE A 83 9.00 -7.11 -0.26
CA PHE A 83 10.20 -7.79 -0.71
C PHE A 83 9.91 -9.22 -1.17
N LEU A 84 9.23 -10.02 -0.35
CA LEU A 84 8.87 -11.38 -0.76
C LEU A 84 7.96 -11.40 -2.00
N ALA A 85 7.01 -10.48 -2.12
CA ALA A 85 6.16 -10.38 -3.32
C ALA A 85 6.99 -10.07 -4.58
N ALA A 86 7.93 -9.13 -4.50
CA ALA A 86 8.82 -8.82 -5.63
C ALA A 86 9.69 -10.03 -6.02
N VAL A 87 10.32 -10.69 -5.04
CA VAL A 87 11.14 -11.88 -5.28
C VAL A 87 10.32 -13.03 -5.90
N TYR A 88 9.14 -13.30 -5.36
CA TYR A 88 8.30 -14.39 -5.84
C TYR A 88 7.70 -14.11 -7.22
N SER A 89 7.48 -12.84 -7.57
CA SER A 89 7.12 -12.43 -8.93
C SER A 89 8.21 -12.84 -9.93
N ASP A 90 9.49 -12.70 -9.59
CA ASP A 90 10.59 -13.11 -10.47
C ASP A 90 10.65 -14.64 -10.62
N TYR A 91 10.37 -15.39 -9.55
CA TYR A 91 10.30 -16.85 -9.60
C TYR A 91 9.18 -17.33 -10.52
N LEU A 92 7.99 -16.74 -10.41
CA LEU A 92 6.85 -17.03 -11.26
C LEU A 92 7.11 -16.64 -12.72
N SER A 93 7.72 -15.47 -12.95
CA SER A 93 8.11 -15.01 -14.28
C SER A 93 9.09 -15.98 -14.95
N SER A 94 10.11 -16.42 -14.21
CA SER A 94 11.11 -17.36 -14.72
C SER A 94 10.51 -18.71 -15.04
N SER A 95 9.64 -19.22 -14.17
CA SER A 95 8.96 -20.51 -14.36
C SER A 95 7.77 -20.44 -15.32
N LYS A 96 7.45 -19.27 -15.89
CA LYS A 96 6.28 -19.03 -16.76
C LYS A 96 4.96 -19.48 -16.11
N ARG A 97 4.85 -19.29 -14.79
CA ARG A 97 3.68 -19.68 -13.99
C ARG A 97 2.91 -18.46 -13.52
N ASN A 98 1.61 -18.66 -13.32
CA ASN A 98 0.78 -17.75 -12.53
C ASN A 98 0.60 -18.32 -11.13
N LEU A 99 0.47 -17.45 -10.14
CA LEU A 99 0.11 -17.81 -8.78
C LEU A 99 -1.37 -18.21 -8.74
N ARG A 100 -1.66 -19.42 -8.24
CA ARG A 100 -3.03 -19.95 -8.13
C ARG A 100 -3.58 -19.66 -6.75
N CYS A 101 -4.59 -18.79 -6.67
CA CYS A 101 -5.26 -18.46 -5.41
C CYS A 101 -6.72 -18.90 -5.41
N SER A 102 -7.30 -19.15 -4.23
CA SER A 102 -8.69 -19.60 -4.07
C SER A 102 -9.74 -18.58 -4.52
N GLN A 103 -9.37 -17.31 -4.70
CA GLN A 103 -10.25 -16.24 -5.21
C GLN A 103 -9.75 -15.65 -6.55
N GLY A 104 -9.07 -16.47 -7.35
CA GLY A 104 -8.63 -16.16 -8.71
C GLY A 104 -7.11 -16.11 -8.88
N ASN A 105 -6.65 -16.35 -10.10
CA ASN A 105 -5.23 -16.39 -10.43
C ASN A 105 -4.61 -14.99 -10.43
N VAL A 106 -3.31 -14.94 -10.10
CA VAL A 106 -2.50 -13.73 -10.04
C VAL A 106 -1.29 -13.93 -10.96
N SER A 107 -1.11 -13.02 -11.91
CA SER A 107 0.06 -12.99 -12.78
C SER A 107 1.30 -12.48 -12.04
N PRO A 108 2.52 -12.81 -12.52
CA PRO A 108 3.74 -12.25 -11.94
C PRO A 108 3.74 -10.71 -11.88
N SER A 109 3.27 -10.04 -12.93
CA SER A 109 3.19 -8.58 -12.97
C SER A 109 2.25 -8.03 -11.89
N GLN A 110 1.07 -8.64 -11.69
CA GLN A 110 0.16 -8.23 -10.62
C GLN A 110 0.76 -8.38 -9.22
N LEU A 111 1.62 -9.38 -9.00
CA LEU A 111 2.32 -9.56 -7.73
C LEU A 111 3.43 -8.50 -7.54
N LEU A 112 4.13 -8.12 -8.61
CA LEU A 112 5.11 -7.03 -8.59
C LEU A 112 4.44 -5.67 -8.41
N ASP A 113 3.32 -5.41 -9.09
CA ASP A 113 2.51 -4.20 -8.96
C ASP A 113 2.02 -4.04 -7.51
N PHE A 114 1.66 -5.14 -6.86
CA PHE A 114 1.33 -5.11 -5.43
C PHE A 114 2.52 -4.70 -4.57
N SER A 115 3.70 -5.27 -4.79
CA SER A 115 4.93 -4.84 -4.09
C SER A 115 5.20 -3.35 -4.31
N LYS A 116 5.12 -2.88 -5.56
CA LYS A 116 5.27 -1.47 -5.91
C LYS A 116 4.24 -0.60 -5.18
N SER A 117 2.97 -1.00 -5.11
CA SER A 117 1.93 -0.22 -4.42
C SER A 117 2.23 0.03 -2.93
N GLN A 118 2.88 -0.92 -2.26
CA GLN A 118 3.28 -0.75 -0.86
C GLN A 118 4.46 0.22 -0.73
N VAL A 119 5.41 0.18 -1.67
CA VAL A 119 6.51 1.15 -1.74
C VAL A 119 5.99 2.56 -2.08
N ASP A 120 5.10 2.67 -3.06
CA ASP A 120 4.45 3.93 -3.42
C ASP A 120 3.72 4.51 -2.20
N TYR A 121 2.97 3.69 -1.45
CA TYR A 121 2.35 4.10 -0.18
C TYR A 121 3.39 4.63 0.81
N ILE A 122 4.50 3.90 1.02
CA ILE A 122 5.60 4.35 1.91
C ILE A 122 6.14 5.72 1.49
N LEU A 123 6.26 5.95 0.18
CA LEU A 123 6.87 7.16 -0.39
C LEU A 123 5.90 8.33 -0.58
N GLY A 124 4.61 8.15 -0.25
CA GLY A 124 3.63 9.24 -0.20
C GLY A 124 2.35 9.02 -0.99
N ASP A 125 2.21 7.91 -1.74
CA ASP A 125 0.96 7.52 -2.41
C ASP A 125 -0.03 6.90 -1.43
N ASN A 126 -0.41 7.70 -0.43
CA ASN A 126 -1.31 7.31 0.64
C ASN A 126 -2.31 8.42 0.92
N PRO A 127 -3.40 8.15 1.67
CA PRO A 127 -4.42 9.15 1.93
C PRO A 127 -3.90 10.43 2.56
N ARG A 128 -2.73 10.46 3.20
CA ARG A 128 -2.16 11.65 3.83
C ARG A 128 -1.21 12.44 2.91
N GLY A 129 -0.81 11.88 1.76
CA GLY A 129 0.23 12.47 0.94
C GLY A 129 1.54 12.65 1.71
N THR A 130 1.85 11.74 2.64
CA THR A 130 3.01 11.82 3.54
C THR A 130 3.96 10.68 3.23
N SER A 131 5.20 10.97 2.85
CA SER A 131 6.27 9.98 2.83
C SER A 131 6.58 9.54 4.27
N TYR A 132 6.57 8.24 4.53
CA TYR A 132 7.05 7.67 5.79
C TYR A 132 8.55 7.41 5.79
N MET A 133 9.24 7.70 4.68
CA MET A 133 10.70 7.77 4.62
C MET A 133 11.16 9.20 4.89
N VAL A 134 11.89 9.37 5.99
CA VAL A 134 12.39 10.67 6.46
C VAL A 134 13.30 11.29 5.41
N GLY A 135 13.08 12.57 5.09
CA GLY A 135 13.86 13.31 4.09
C GLY A 135 13.51 13.01 2.63
N TYR A 136 12.53 12.14 2.36
CA TYR A 136 12.05 11.87 1.01
C TYR A 136 10.73 12.61 0.72
N GLY A 137 10.65 13.28 -0.43
CA GLY A 137 9.49 14.06 -0.84
C GLY A 137 9.31 15.36 -0.04
N HIS A 138 8.20 16.08 -0.28
CA HIS A 138 7.95 17.38 0.34
C HIS A 138 7.29 17.30 1.72
N ASN A 139 6.64 16.17 2.05
CA ASN A 139 5.91 15.95 3.29
C ASN A 139 6.37 14.64 3.93
N TYR A 140 7.10 14.72 5.04
CA TYR A 140 7.66 13.57 5.77
C TYR A 140 7.75 13.87 7.27
N PRO A 141 7.84 12.84 8.15
CA PRO A 141 7.97 13.01 9.60
C PRO A 141 9.19 13.85 9.99
N ARG A 142 8.99 14.84 10.87
CA ARG A 142 10.02 15.76 11.37
C ARG A 142 10.27 15.63 12.86
N GLN A 143 9.49 14.83 13.59
CA GLN A 143 9.67 14.57 15.03
C GLN A 143 9.84 13.07 15.26
N VAL A 144 10.96 12.54 14.76
CA VAL A 144 11.24 11.10 14.73
C VAL A 144 11.73 10.65 16.11
N HIS A 145 11.30 9.47 16.57
CA HIS A 145 11.78 8.88 17.83
C HIS A 145 13.22 8.37 17.70
N HIS A 146 14.17 9.26 17.49
CA HIS A 146 15.59 8.95 17.31
C HIS A 146 16.48 9.97 18.00
N ARG A 147 17.34 9.51 18.93
CA ARG A 147 18.18 10.39 19.77
C ARG A 147 19.14 11.25 18.94
N GLY A 148 19.85 10.64 17.99
CA GLY A 148 20.76 11.37 17.10
C GLY A 148 20.05 12.31 16.11
N SER A 149 18.74 12.13 15.89
CA SER A 149 17.92 13.03 15.06
C SER A 149 17.50 14.23 15.89
N SER A 150 16.95 13.94 17.08
CA SER A 150 16.28 14.90 17.96
C SER A 150 17.21 15.78 18.81
N ILE A 151 18.42 15.33 19.15
CA ILE A 151 19.39 16.10 19.93
C ILE A 151 20.30 16.87 18.97
N VAL A 152 20.56 18.15 19.24
CA VAL A 152 21.47 18.98 18.43
C VAL A 152 22.81 18.28 18.18
N SER A 153 23.33 18.42 16.97
CA SER A 153 24.66 17.89 16.63
C SER A 153 25.74 18.55 17.48
N TYR A 154 26.71 17.76 17.93
CA TYR A 154 27.93 18.25 18.59
C TYR A 154 28.70 19.28 17.73
N LYS A 155 28.55 19.23 16.40
CA LYS A 155 29.14 20.20 15.47
C LYS A 155 28.49 21.59 15.54
N VAL A 156 27.27 21.67 16.07
CA VAL A 156 26.49 22.92 16.20
C VAL A 156 26.53 23.44 17.63
N ASP A 157 26.37 22.56 18.62
CA ASP A 157 26.50 22.88 20.04
C ASP A 157 27.33 21.80 20.73
N GLN A 158 28.51 22.19 21.21
CA GLN A 158 29.46 21.28 21.87
C GLN A 158 29.08 20.97 23.33
N LYS A 159 28.01 21.57 23.87
CA LYS A 159 27.54 21.27 25.22
C LYS A 159 27.18 19.79 25.35
N PHE A 160 27.73 19.18 26.40
CA PHE A 160 27.41 17.79 26.73
C PHE A 160 25.93 17.65 27.12
N VAL A 161 25.20 16.80 26.40
CA VAL A 161 23.81 16.46 26.71
C VAL A 161 23.78 15.16 27.51
N THR A 162 23.53 15.25 28.81
CA THR A 162 23.35 14.07 29.67
C THR A 162 22.10 13.29 29.29
N CYS A 163 21.98 12.01 29.69
CA CYS A 163 20.76 11.22 29.44
C CYS A 163 19.50 11.92 29.96
N ARG A 164 19.51 12.41 31.21
CA ARG A 164 18.38 13.15 31.81
C ARG A 164 18.15 14.49 31.12
N GLY A 165 19.22 15.21 30.74
CA GLY A 165 19.14 16.45 29.97
C GLY A 165 18.52 16.24 28.59
N GLY A 166 18.82 15.12 27.95
CA GLY A 166 18.20 14.62 26.71
C GLY A 166 16.68 14.53 26.84
N TYR A 167 16.20 13.83 27.87
CA TYR A 167 14.77 13.72 28.13
C TYR A 167 14.12 15.07 28.47
N ALA A 168 14.75 15.86 29.35
CA ALA A 168 14.20 17.13 29.80
C ALA A 168 14.10 18.18 28.68
N THR A 169 15.05 18.19 27.74
CA THR A 169 15.19 19.28 26.76
C THR A 169 14.74 18.86 25.35
N TRP A 170 15.07 17.64 24.93
CA TRP A 170 14.96 17.24 23.52
C TRP A 170 13.81 16.28 23.26
N TYR A 171 13.52 15.36 24.19
CA TYR A 171 12.48 14.35 23.99
C TYR A 171 11.08 14.95 23.79
N SER A 172 10.67 15.89 24.63
CA SER A 172 9.35 16.53 24.61
C SER A 172 9.26 17.76 23.70
N ARG A 173 10.37 18.20 23.10
CA ARG A 173 10.45 19.41 22.28
C ARG A 173 9.55 19.30 21.04
N LYS A 174 8.63 20.25 20.84
CA LYS A 174 7.67 20.23 19.72
C LYS A 174 8.22 20.72 18.38
N ALA A 175 9.43 21.27 18.38
CA ALA A 175 10.11 21.64 17.14
C ALA A 175 10.55 20.38 16.36
N SER A 176 10.75 20.56 15.05
CA SER A 176 11.40 19.56 14.21
C SER A 176 12.76 19.16 14.76
N ASP A 177 13.12 17.90 14.53
CA ASP A 177 14.41 17.35 14.86
C ASP A 177 15.54 18.16 14.17
N PRO A 178 16.60 18.55 14.89
CA PRO A 178 17.69 19.37 14.35
C PRO A 178 18.52 18.63 13.29
N ASN A 179 18.57 17.30 13.30
CA ASN A 179 19.30 16.52 12.31
C ASN A 179 18.31 15.65 11.52
N VAL A 180 18.23 15.86 10.21
CA VAL A 180 17.34 15.05 9.35
C VAL A 180 17.90 13.65 9.20
N LEU A 181 17.20 12.64 9.72
CA LEU A 181 17.57 11.23 9.60
C LEU A 181 17.22 10.66 8.23
N THR A 182 17.88 11.17 7.19
CA THR A 182 17.58 10.90 5.78
C THR A 182 17.54 9.40 5.46
N GLY A 183 16.46 8.97 4.80
CA GLY A 183 16.25 7.58 4.37
C GLY A 183 15.68 6.66 5.45
N ALA A 184 15.54 7.11 6.70
CA ALA A 184 14.96 6.29 7.76
C ALA A 184 13.47 6.05 7.55
N LEU A 185 13.05 4.79 7.60
CA LEU A 185 11.63 4.43 7.53
C LEU A 185 11.06 4.29 8.94
N VAL A 186 10.14 5.20 9.29
CA VAL A 186 9.44 5.18 10.57
C VAL A 186 8.41 4.04 10.66
N GLY A 187 7.83 3.84 11.84
CA GLY A 187 6.85 2.79 12.11
C GLY A 187 5.56 2.82 11.28
N GLY A 188 5.19 3.99 10.75
CA GLY A 188 4.07 4.17 9.83
C GLY A 188 2.74 4.47 10.52
N PRO A 189 1.64 4.53 9.76
CA PRO A 189 0.33 4.91 10.28
C PRO A 189 -0.35 3.77 11.07
N ASP A 190 -1.45 4.12 11.74
CA ASP A 190 -2.35 3.17 12.37
C ASP A 190 -3.24 2.43 11.34
N ALA A 191 -4.16 1.61 11.85
CA ALA A 191 -5.08 0.79 11.06
C ALA A 191 -6.01 1.59 10.14
N TYR A 192 -6.10 2.90 10.33
CA TYR A 192 -7.00 3.82 9.65
C TYR A 192 -6.24 4.89 8.86
N ASP A 193 -4.96 4.63 8.53
CA ASP A 193 -4.08 5.55 7.80
C ASP A 193 -3.76 6.85 8.58
N ASN A 194 -4.02 6.92 9.89
CA ASN A 194 -3.67 8.09 10.70
C ASN A 194 -2.23 8.00 11.19
N PHE A 195 -1.54 9.14 11.16
CA PHE A 195 -0.17 9.26 11.63
C PHE A 195 -0.01 10.55 12.43
N ALA A 196 0.51 10.44 13.64
CA ALA A 196 0.87 11.58 14.47
C ALA A 196 2.40 11.70 14.52
N ASP A 197 2.92 12.74 13.86
CA ASP A 197 4.34 13.10 13.86
C ASP A 197 4.74 13.73 15.21
N ASN A 198 4.85 12.89 16.22
CA ASN A 198 5.26 13.26 17.56
C ASN A 198 6.31 12.28 18.07
N ARG A 199 7.41 12.80 18.59
CA ARG A 199 8.56 12.02 19.03
C ARG A 199 8.23 11.05 20.16
N ASP A 200 7.25 11.36 21.00
CA ASP A 200 6.80 10.46 22.07
C ASP A 200 5.91 9.30 21.56
N ASN A 201 5.41 9.39 20.33
CA ASN A 201 4.65 8.36 19.66
C ASN A 201 5.61 7.38 18.97
N TYR A 202 6.39 6.67 19.78
CA TYR A 202 7.40 5.72 19.31
C TYR A 202 6.79 4.59 18.46
N GLU A 203 5.53 4.22 18.68
CA GLU A 203 4.86 3.19 17.88
C GLU A 203 4.85 3.50 16.38
N GLN A 204 4.67 4.79 16.04
CA GLN A 204 4.57 5.26 14.65
C GLN A 204 5.84 5.96 14.16
N THR A 205 6.55 6.66 15.04
CA THR A 205 7.68 7.53 14.67
C THR A 205 9.05 6.89 14.86
N GLU A 206 9.14 5.68 15.42
CA GLU A 206 10.42 4.98 15.59
C GLU A 206 10.93 4.42 14.26
N PRO A 207 12.12 4.84 13.81
CA PRO A 207 12.79 4.23 12.68
C PRO A 207 13.61 3.02 13.14
N THR A 208 13.64 1.96 12.34
CA THR A 208 14.43 0.77 12.68
C THR A 208 15.16 0.20 11.47
N THR A 209 16.30 -0.44 11.73
CA THR A 209 17.10 -1.10 10.69
C THR A 209 16.31 -2.19 9.96
N TYR A 210 15.44 -2.91 10.69
CA TYR A 210 14.60 -3.96 10.12
C TYR A 210 13.42 -3.44 9.29
N ASN A 211 13.04 -2.16 9.39
CA ASN A 211 12.12 -1.54 8.43
C ASN A 211 12.81 -1.32 7.10
N ASN A 212 14.03 -0.77 7.16
CA ASN A 212 14.83 -0.38 5.99
C ASN A 212 15.43 -1.58 5.24
N ALA A 213 15.91 -2.61 5.95
CA ALA A 213 16.64 -3.73 5.36
C ALA A 213 15.90 -4.42 4.18
N PRO A 214 14.65 -4.88 4.32
CA PRO A 214 13.90 -5.45 3.20
C PRO A 214 13.55 -4.40 2.13
N LEU A 215 13.29 -3.14 2.53
CA LEU A 215 12.94 -2.07 1.58
C LEU A 215 14.05 -1.81 0.56
N LEU A 216 15.32 -1.85 0.99
CA LEU A 216 16.47 -1.70 0.09
C LEU A 216 16.42 -2.72 -1.06
N GLY A 217 16.09 -3.98 -0.76
CA GLY A 217 15.93 -5.02 -1.77
C GLY A 217 14.78 -4.74 -2.73
N VAL A 218 13.65 -4.22 -2.24
CA VAL A 218 12.52 -3.84 -3.11
C VAL A 218 12.88 -2.68 -4.02
N LEU A 219 13.49 -1.63 -3.48
CA LEU A 219 13.89 -0.46 -4.24
C LEU A 219 14.92 -0.83 -5.32
N ALA A 220 15.92 -1.63 -4.98
CA ALA A 220 16.89 -2.15 -5.94
C ALA A 220 16.19 -2.91 -7.09
N ARG A 221 15.23 -3.77 -6.75
CA ARG A 221 14.45 -4.52 -7.75
C ARG A 221 13.61 -3.61 -8.65
N LEU A 222 12.97 -2.59 -8.10
CA LEU A 222 12.08 -1.68 -8.83
C LEU A 222 12.82 -0.71 -9.75
N ILE A 223 14.00 -0.23 -9.34
CA ILE A 223 14.82 0.71 -10.14
C ILE A 223 15.44 0.03 -11.37
N SER A 224 15.70 -1.28 -11.26
CA SER A 224 16.50 -2.01 -12.24
C SER A 224 15.78 -2.45 -13.52
N GLY A 225 14.51 -2.07 -13.66
CA GLY A 225 13.70 -2.42 -14.83
C GLY A 225 13.51 -3.94 -15.01
N PRO A 226 13.23 -4.42 -16.24
CA PRO A 226 12.98 -5.83 -16.50
C PRO A 226 14.22 -6.73 -16.41
N THR A 227 15.44 -6.19 -16.40
CA THR A 227 16.69 -6.94 -16.65
C THR A 227 17.80 -6.77 -15.61
N GLY A 228 17.62 -5.96 -14.56
CA GLY A 228 18.62 -5.77 -13.51
C GLY A 228 18.10 -6.15 -12.11
N PHE A 229 19.03 -6.55 -11.21
CA PHE A 229 18.79 -6.96 -9.82
C PHE A 229 17.52 -7.81 -9.58
N ASP A 230 17.11 -8.58 -10.58
CA ASP A 230 16.00 -9.51 -10.46
C ASP A 230 16.46 -10.83 -9.82
N GLN A 231 15.53 -11.51 -9.16
CA GLN A 231 15.76 -12.83 -8.56
C GLN A 231 15.34 -13.94 -9.52
N ARG A 232 15.46 -13.72 -10.84
CA ARG A 232 15.10 -14.73 -11.83
C ARG A 232 15.91 -16.01 -11.63
N LEU A 233 15.32 -17.13 -12.01
CA LEU A 233 15.93 -18.45 -11.83
C LEU A 233 17.01 -18.68 -12.91
N PRO A 234 18.29 -18.90 -12.54
CA PRO A 234 19.34 -19.20 -13.51
C PRO A 234 19.09 -20.55 -14.20
N GLY A 235 19.32 -20.62 -15.52
CA GLY A 235 19.17 -21.85 -16.30
C GLY A 235 17.77 -22.09 -16.89
N VAL A 236 16.80 -21.21 -16.64
CA VAL A 236 15.49 -21.24 -17.33
C VAL A 236 15.55 -20.28 -18.52
N SER A 237 15.85 -20.82 -19.71
CA SER A 237 16.09 -20.02 -20.92
C SER A 237 14.83 -19.27 -21.40
N PRO A 238 14.90 -17.96 -21.68
CA PRO A 238 13.80 -17.22 -22.29
C PRO A 238 13.74 -17.49 -23.80
N THR A 239 12.78 -18.31 -24.23
CA THR A 239 12.38 -18.37 -25.64
C THR A 239 11.62 -17.07 -26.01
N PRO A 240 11.86 -16.46 -27.18
CA PRO A 240 11.21 -15.19 -27.55
C PRO A 240 9.69 -15.33 -27.64
N SER A 241 8.96 -14.32 -27.16
CA SER A 241 7.50 -14.23 -27.34
C SER A 241 7.13 -13.80 -28.77
N PRO A 242 6.03 -14.31 -29.34
CA PRO A 242 5.54 -13.87 -30.65
C PRO A 242 4.94 -12.45 -30.59
N VAL A 243 5.10 -11.72 -31.69
CA VAL A 243 4.65 -10.34 -31.92
C VAL A 243 3.12 -10.26 -31.92
N ILE A 244 2.54 -9.40 -31.08
CA ILE A 244 1.11 -9.11 -31.06
C ILE A 244 0.82 -7.91 -31.97
N ILE A 245 0.00 -8.13 -33.00
CA ILE A 245 -0.52 -7.10 -33.91
C ILE A 245 -1.71 -6.37 -33.25
N LYS A 246 -1.68 -5.04 -33.25
CA LYS A 246 -2.76 -4.15 -32.75
C LYS A 246 -3.94 -4.09 -33.74
N PRO A 247 -5.21 -4.15 -33.28
CA PRO A 247 -6.35 -3.71 -34.08
C PRO A 247 -6.61 -2.20 -33.98
N ALA A 248 -7.12 -1.63 -35.08
CA ALA A 248 -7.48 -0.22 -35.29
C ALA A 248 -8.86 0.17 -34.67
N PRO A 249 -9.18 1.48 -34.54
CA PRO A 249 -10.33 1.97 -33.77
C PRO A 249 -11.61 2.17 -34.60
N ILE A 250 -12.78 2.00 -33.96
CA ILE A 250 -14.14 2.24 -34.52
C ILE A 250 -14.81 3.42 -33.74
N PRO A 251 -15.70 4.24 -34.37
CA PRO A 251 -15.93 5.64 -33.99
C PRO A 251 -17.00 5.90 -32.91
N LYS A 252 -16.92 7.12 -32.34
CA LYS A 252 -17.76 7.68 -31.27
C LYS A 252 -19.19 8.00 -31.73
N ARG A 253 -20.18 7.76 -30.87
CA ARG A 253 -21.56 8.28 -30.99
C ARG A 253 -21.89 9.27 -29.86
N LYS A 254 -22.61 10.33 -30.23
CA LYS A 254 -23.00 11.53 -29.48
C LYS A 254 -24.02 11.20 -28.35
N PRO A 255 -23.99 11.86 -27.17
CA PRO A 255 -25.06 11.70 -26.17
C PRO A 255 -26.22 12.67 -26.39
N THR A 256 -27.45 12.16 -26.28
CA THR A 256 -28.71 12.92 -26.18
C THR A 256 -29.20 12.91 -24.73
N THR A 257 -29.67 14.07 -24.25
CA THR A 257 -30.18 14.28 -22.89
C THR A 257 -31.70 14.06 -22.81
N PRO A 258 -32.22 13.38 -21.78
CA PRO A 258 -33.58 13.61 -21.27
C PRO A 258 -33.63 14.02 -19.78
N PRO A 259 -34.79 14.49 -19.27
CA PRO A 259 -34.89 15.45 -18.17
C PRO A 259 -34.87 14.84 -16.76
N ALA A 260 -34.59 15.70 -15.79
CA ALA A 260 -34.54 15.41 -14.36
C ALA A 260 -35.90 14.95 -13.78
N PRO A 261 -35.91 13.93 -12.90
CA PRO A 261 -37.01 13.68 -11.99
C PRO A 261 -36.68 14.07 -10.54
N ALA A 262 -37.76 14.39 -9.82
CA ALA A 262 -37.83 14.92 -8.47
C ALA A 262 -37.15 14.06 -7.39
N SER A 263 -36.68 14.75 -6.36
CA SER A 263 -35.92 14.26 -5.21
C SER A 263 -36.75 13.38 -4.27
N SER A 264 -36.55 12.07 -4.33
CA SER A 264 -36.67 11.19 -3.17
C SER A 264 -35.32 11.15 -2.44
N PRO A 265 -35.29 11.04 -1.09
CA PRO A 265 -34.04 10.97 -0.35
C PRO A 265 -33.29 9.69 -0.75
N SER A 266 -32.18 9.86 -1.47
CA SER A 266 -31.35 8.74 -1.91
C SER A 266 -30.89 7.91 -0.69
N PRO A 267 -30.99 6.58 -0.73
CA PRO A 267 -30.63 5.70 0.39
C PRO A 267 -29.12 5.70 0.71
N ILE A 268 -28.33 6.38 -0.11
CA ILE A 268 -26.89 6.56 0.07
C ILE A 268 -26.63 8.06 0.12
N THR A 269 -25.92 8.49 1.15
CA THR A 269 -25.53 9.89 1.30
C THR A 269 -24.02 10.04 1.09
N ILE A 270 -23.63 11.09 0.37
CA ILE A 270 -22.23 11.45 0.14
C ILE A 270 -21.98 12.78 0.83
N SER A 271 -20.91 12.84 1.61
CA SER A 271 -20.41 14.07 2.23
C SER A 271 -18.95 14.24 1.90
N GLN A 272 -18.57 15.41 1.37
CA GLN A 272 -17.19 15.74 1.04
C GLN A 272 -16.68 16.83 1.97
N LYS A 273 -15.46 16.66 2.49
CA LYS A 273 -14.80 17.63 3.37
C LYS A 273 -13.36 17.85 2.93
N MET A 274 -12.98 19.12 2.74
CA MET A 274 -11.56 19.47 2.64
C MET A 274 -10.90 19.24 3.99
N THR A 275 -9.82 18.48 3.99
CA THR A 275 -9.14 18.04 5.23
C THR A 275 -7.73 18.61 5.36
N SER A 276 -7.08 18.91 4.25
CA SER A 276 -5.74 19.52 4.22
C SER A 276 -5.51 20.23 2.89
N SER A 277 -4.53 21.14 2.88
CA SER A 277 -4.04 21.81 1.67
C SER A 277 -2.55 22.13 1.82
N TRP A 278 -1.80 22.08 0.72
CA TRP A 278 -0.37 22.42 0.70
C TRP A 278 0.04 22.96 -0.66
N ILE A 279 1.20 23.61 -0.73
CA ILE A 279 1.80 24.10 -1.98
C ILE A 279 2.85 23.09 -2.43
N ASN A 280 2.81 22.71 -3.70
CA ASN A 280 3.84 21.93 -4.37
C ASN A 280 4.15 22.57 -5.73
N GLU A 281 5.43 22.92 -5.96
CA GLU A 281 5.90 23.58 -7.19
C GLU A 281 5.08 24.83 -7.58
N GLY A 282 4.77 25.68 -6.60
CA GLY A 282 3.98 26.90 -6.82
C GLY A 282 2.48 26.67 -7.05
N LYS A 283 2.01 25.41 -7.03
CA LYS A 283 0.59 25.05 -7.18
C LYS A 283 -0.01 24.57 -5.87
N VAL A 284 -1.21 25.05 -5.54
CA VAL A 284 -1.94 24.61 -4.35
C VAL A 284 -2.66 23.29 -4.64
N TYR A 285 -2.50 22.32 -3.73
CA TYR A 285 -3.19 21.04 -3.73
C TYR A 285 -4.12 20.95 -2.53
N TYR A 286 -5.25 20.29 -2.72
CA TYR A 286 -6.27 20.06 -1.70
C TYR A 286 -6.52 18.57 -1.53
N ARG A 287 -6.65 18.13 -0.28
CA ARG A 287 -7.10 16.79 0.09
C ARG A 287 -8.58 16.83 0.46
N TYR A 288 -9.39 16.07 -0.25
CA TYR A 288 -10.81 15.91 0.04
C TYR A 288 -11.10 14.50 0.55
N SER A 289 -11.69 14.42 1.74
CA SER A 289 -12.25 13.19 2.30
C SER A 289 -13.71 13.08 1.90
N THR A 290 -14.09 11.96 1.29
CA THR A 290 -15.46 11.70 0.86
C THR A 290 -16.02 10.52 1.63
N LYS A 291 -16.99 10.80 2.50
CA LYS A 291 -17.72 9.80 3.28
C LYS A 291 -18.98 9.40 2.54
N LEU A 292 -19.10 8.12 2.23
CA LEU A 292 -20.28 7.51 1.65
C LEU A 292 -20.97 6.65 2.72
N THR A 293 -22.20 7.01 3.07
CA THR A 293 -22.97 6.34 4.14
C THR A 293 -24.16 5.62 3.53
N ASN A 294 -24.27 4.31 3.81
CA ASN A 294 -25.47 3.54 3.51
C ASN A 294 -26.53 3.83 4.57
N ARG A 295 -27.55 4.62 4.22
CA ARG A 295 -28.70 4.94 5.08
C ARG A 295 -29.91 4.04 4.84
N SER A 296 -29.79 3.04 3.97
CA SER A 296 -30.82 2.02 3.81
C SER A 296 -30.84 1.05 4.99
N THR A 297 -31.91 0.28 5.09
CA THR A 297 -32.06 -0.84 6.03
C THR A 297 -31.36 -2.12 5.55
N LYS A 298 -30.83 -2.13 4.32
CA LYS A 298 -30.25 -3.30 3.66
C LYS A 298 -28.75 -3.15 3.41
N ARG A 299 -28.09 -4.25 3.08
CA ARG A 299 -26.66 -4.24 2.76
C ARG A 299 -26.45 -3.74 1.33
N LEU A 300 -25.55 -2.79 1.19
CA LEU A 300 -25.17 -2.23 -0.11
C LEU A 300 -24.10 -3.12 -0.77
N LYS A 301 -24.34 -3.52 -2.02
CA LYS A 301 -23.41 -4.27 -2.89
C LYS A 301 -23.31 -3.63 -4.27
N ASN A 302 -22.34 -4.09 -5.06
CA ASN A 302 -22.15 -3.70 -6.47
C ASN A 302 -22.12 -2.19 -6.70
N LEU A 303 -21.59 -1.45 -5.73
CA LEU A 303 -21.54 0.01 -5.76
C LEU A 303 -20.73 0.47 -6.97
N LYS A 304 -21.30 1.40 -7.74
CA LYS A 304 -20.62 2.17 -8.79
C LYS A 304 -20.80 3.65 -8.56
N ILE A 305 -19.70 4.36 -8.49
CA ILE A 305 -19.57 5.79 -8.28
C ILE A 305 -19.00 6.39 -9.56
N SER A 306 -19.65 7.42 -10.09
CA SER A 306 -19.09 8.26 -11.14
C SER A 306 -18.40 9.45 -10.49
N ILE A 307 -17.14 9.69 -10.86
CA ILE A 307 -16.37 10.82 -10.36
C ILE A 307 -15.91 11.65 -11.55
N THR A 308 -16.36 12.91 -11.62
CA THR A 308 -15.99 13.84 -12.69
C THR A 308 -15.27 15.05 -12.10
N LYS A 309 -14.50 15.76 -12.93
CA LYS A 309 -13.60 16.86 -12.49
C LYS A 309 -12.54 16.41 -11.46
N LEU A 310 -12.17 15.12 -11.48
CA LEU A 310 -11.04 14.60 -10.73
C LEU A 310 -9.78 14.70 -11.59
N TYR A 311 -8.78 15.42 -11.10
CA TYR A 311 -7.54 15.72 -11.83
C TYR A 311 -6.29 15.18 -11.13
N GLY A 312 -6.48 14.31 -10.14
CA GLY A 312 -5.40 13.76 -9.36
C GLY A 312 -5.75 12.40 -8.77
N PRO A 313 -4.85 11.84 -7.95
CA PRO A 313 -4.98 10.50 -7.40
C PRO A 313 -6.17 10.37 -6.44
N ILE A 314 -6.67 9.14 -6.34
CA ILE A 314 -7.81 8.76 -5.50
C ILE A 314 -7.52 7.41 -4.82
N TRP A 315 -7.85 7.31 -3.55
CA TRP A 315 -7.65 6.15 -2.69
C TRP A 315 -8.94 5.75 -1.99
N GLY A 316 -9.06 4.48 -1.58
CA GLY A 316 -10.24 3.95 -0.89
C GLY A 316 -11.37 3.49 -1.82
N VAL A 317 -11.14 3.46 -3.14
CA VAL A 317 -12.06 2.93 -4.15
C VAL A 317 -11.31 2.19 -5.25
N THR A 318 -11.96 1.23 -5.91
CA THR A 318 -11.37 0.50 -7.06
C THR A 318 -11.93 1.06 -8.36
N LYS A 319 -11.06 1.45 -9.30
CA LYS A 319 -11.52 1.86 -10.64
C LYS A 319 -11.92 0.64 -11.48
N THR A 320 -13.09 0.68 -12.09
CA THR A 320 -13.62 -0.35 -13.01
C THR A 320 -14.25 0.34 -14.22
N GLY A 321 -13.56 0.30 -15.36
CA GLY A 321 -13.91 1.09 -16.54
C GLY A 321 -13.92 2.59 -16.23
N ASN A 322 -15.06 3.25 -16.47
CA ASN A 322 -15.29 4.68 -16.20
C ASN A 322 -15.94 4.95 -14.83
N SER A 323 -16.01 3.95 -13.97
CA SER A 323 -16.64 4.05 -12.64
C SER A 323 -15.70 3.59 -11.54
N TYR A 324 -16.02 3.95 -10.31
CA TYR A 324 -15.32 3.56 -9.11
C TYR A 324 -16.23 2.71 -8.23
N GLY A 325 -15.76 1.59 -7.73
CA GLY A 325 -16.51 0.74 -6.81
C GLY A 325 -15.85 0.67 -5.44
N PHE A 326 -16.32 -0.30 -4.64
CA PHE A 326 -15.66 -0.62 -3.39
C PHE A 326 -14.16 -0.89 -3.59
N PRO A 327 -13.32 -0.57 -2.60
CA PRO A 327 -11.93 -1.01 -2.63
C PRO A 327 -11.87 -2.54 -2.70
N SER A 328 -10.81 -3.09 -3.29
CA SER A 328 -10.72 -4.53 -3.65
C SER A 328 -10.89 -5.49 -2.47
N TRP A 329 -10.68 -5.01 -1.24
CA TRP A 329 -10.84 -5.74 0.01
C TRP A 329 -12.26 -5.67 0.61
N MET A 330 -13.15 -4.82 0.08
CA MET A 330 -14.53 -4.66 0.54
C MET A 330 -15.50 -5.14 -0.53
N LYS A 331 -16.38 -6.09 -0.17
CA LYS A 331 -17.42 -6.61 -1.09
C LYS A 331 -18.81 -5.99 -0.87
N SER A 332 -19.03 -5.35 0.27
CA SER A 332 -20.34 -4.78 0.65
C SER A 332 -20.23 -3.76 1.78
N LEU A 333 -21.23 -2.89 1.93
CA LEU A 333 -21.35 -1.92 3.02
C LEU A 333 -22.66 -2.14 3.82
N PRO A 334 -22.62 -2.54 5.11
CA PRO A 334 -23.83 -2.76 5.91
C PRO A 334 -24.70 -1.51 6.11
N ALA A 335 -25.96 -1.72 6.49
CA ALA A 335 -26.88 -0.65 6.88
C ALA A 335 -26.30 0.23 8.00
N GLY A 336 -26.45 1.55 7.87
CA GLY A 336 -25.93 2.55 8.81
C GLY A 336 -24.41 2.73 8.80
N LYS A 337 -23.64 1.93 8.05
CA LYS A 337 -22.19 2.03 7.97
C LYS A 337 -21.75 2.98 6.87
N SER A 338 -20.54 3.51 7.03
CA SER A 338 -19.91 4.40 6.07
C SER A 338 -18.60 3.80 5.57
N MET A 339 -18.29 4.06 4.32
CA MET A 339 -16.93 3.97 3.80
C MET A 339 -16.40 5.38 3.54
N GLU A 340 -15.09 5.50 3.52
CA GLU A 340 -14.42 6.76 3.21
C GLU A 340 -13.40 6.51 2.12
N PHE A 341 -13.35 7.44 1.18
CA PHE A 341 -12.33 7.46 0.14
C PHE A 341 -11.82 8.90 0.01
N VAL A 342 -10.59 9.05 -0.46
CA VAL A 342 -9.87 10.32 -0.43
C VAL A 342 -9.35 10.59 -1.81
N TYR A 343 -9.33 11.85 -2.22
CA TYR A 343 -8.61 12.26 -3.43
C TYR A 343 -7.88 13.56 -3.21
N ILE A 344 -6.82 13.74 -3.98
CA ILE A 344 -5.97 14.91 -3.95
C ILE A 344 -5.93 15.50 -5.35
N HIS A 345 -6.22 16.80 -5.48
CA HIS A 345 -6.05 17.54 -6.72
C HIS A 345 -5.98 19.04 -6.46
N SER A 346 -5.67 19.82 -7.50
CA SER A 346 -5.46 21.27 -7.43
C SER A 346 -6.69 22.08 -7.84
N ALA A 347 -7.89 21.57 -7.54
CA ALA A 347 -9.15 22.20 -7.89
C ALA A 347 -10.18 22.13 -6.74
N ALA A 348 -11.34 22.75 -6.96
CA ALA A 348 -12.53 22.58 -6.14
C ALA A 348 -12.96 21.09 -6.10
N PRO A 349 -13.74 20.64 -5.09
CA PRO A 349 -14.10 19.24 -4.92
C PRO A 349 -14.60 18.59 -6.22
N ALA A 350 -14.12 17.38 -6.50
CA ALA A 350 -14.60 16.57 -7.61
C ALA A 350 -16.08 16.21 -7.40
N ASN A 351 -16.83 16.14 -8.49
CA ASN A 351 -18.23 15.77 -8.49
C ASN A 351 -18.35 14.25 -8.29
N VAL A 352 -18.89 13.83 -7.15
CA VAL A 352 -19.08 12.41 -6.80
C VAL A 352 -20.56 12.07 -6.85
N LEU A 353 -20.93 11.11 -7.68
CA LEU A 353 -22.31 10.65 -7.83
C LEU A 353 -22.38 9.12 -7.73
N VAL A 354 -23.38 8.60 -7.00
CA VAL A 354 -23.69 7.17 -7.06
C VAL A 354 -24.43 6.90 -8.36
N SER A 355 -23.83 6.07 -9.22
CA SER A 355 -24.36 5.73 -10.54
C SER A 355 -25.14 4.42 -10.57
N ASN A 356 -24.77 3.44 -9.73
CA ASN A 356 -25.49 2.16 -9.61
C ASN A 356 -25.16 1.47 -8.28
N TYR A 357 -26.07 0.64 -7.79
CA TYR A 357 -25.88 -0.21 -6.61
C TYR A 357 -26.97 -1.30 -6.50
N SER A 358 -26.75 -2.28 -5.62
CA SER A 358 -27.74 -3.29 -5.23
C SER A 358 -27.96 -3.25 -3.71
N LEU A 359 -29.20 -3.45 -3.26
CA LEU A 359 -29.56 -3.54 -1.83
C LEU A 359 -30.10 -4.94 -1.53
N GLU A 360 -29.41 -5.66 -0.65
CA GLU A 360 -29.74 -7.04 -0.25
C GLU A 360 -30.02 -7.14 1.25
#